data_AF-A0A1J9QJM0-F1
#
_entry.id   AF-A0A1J9QJM0-F1
#
_cell.length_a   1.000
_cell.length_b   1.000
_cell.length_c   1.000
_cell.angle_alpha   90.00
_cell.angle_beta   90.00
_cell.angle_gamma   90.00
#
_symmetry.space_group_name_H-M   'P 1'
#
loop_
_entity.id
_entity.type
_entity.pdbx_description
1 polymer ?
#
loop_
_entity_poly.entity_id
_entity_poly.type
_entity_poly.pdbx_seq_one_letter_code
_entity_poly.pdbx_strand_id
1 'polypeptide(L)'
;MKTTTLLAAAFATLAAGSPTRRCTTTFEEVKFPEGKSNWVGGPGLYPTCVMAVYHEDYSVKTQEAMIQFAQQECQRLGCVSFMVLSAVPQDPPERNWYVTLFGGYPTTPQDYVQDETKSEAVQDSRAFNAVTNCS
;
A
#
# COMPACT_ATOMS: atom_id res chain seq x y z
N MET A 1 72.34 16.58 -17.34
CA MET A 1 70.94 16.57 -16.87
C MET A 1 70.27 15.32 -17.45
N LYS A 2 69.73 14.44 -16.60
CA LYS A 2 69.11 13.16 -17.01
C LYS A 2 67.59 13.35 -17.05
N THR A 3 66.97 13.06 -18.18
CA THR A 3 65.51 13.05 -18.37
C THR A 3 64.97 11.69 -17.94
N THR A 4 64.12 11.67 -16.91
CA THR A 4 63.43 10.47 -16.46
C THR A 4 61.99 10.50 -16.97
N THR A 5 61.70 9.61 -17.90
CA THR A 5 60.36 9.38 -18.47
C THR A 5 59.49 8.66 -17.44
N LEU A 6 58.30 9.20 -17.14
CA LEU A 6 57.29 8.54 -16.32
C LEU A 6 56.21 7.92 -17.21
N LEU A 7 56.09 6.60 -17.15
CA LEU A 7 55.00 5.83 -17.74
C LEU A 7 53.76 5.94 -16.84
N ALA A 8 52.68 6.55 -17.35
CA ALA A 8 51.38 6.53 -16.71
C ALA A 8 50.63 5.25 -17.12
N ALA A 9 50.46 4.31 -16.17
CA ALA A 9 49.59 3.16 -16.34
C ALA A 9 48.16 3.56 -15.97
N ALA A 10 47.26 3.55 -16.94
CA ALA A 10 45.83 3.78 -16.72
C ALA A 10 45.17 2.48 -16.26
N PHE A 11 44.73 2.44 -15.00
CA PHE A 11 43.85 1.37 -14.50
C PHE A 11 42.41 1.66 -14.93
N ALA A 12 41.96 0.99 -15.99
CA ALA A 12 40.54 0.92 -16.33
C ALA A 12 39.86 -0.07 -15.36
N THR A 13 39.37 0.41 -14.23
CA THR A 13 38.48 -0.36 -13.36
C THR A 13 37.13 -0.52 -14.05
N LEU A 14 36.92 -1.68 -14.68
CA LEU A 14 35.61 -2.17 -15.10
C LEU A 14 34.77 -2.37 -13.83
N ALA A 15 33.94 -1.38 -13.50
CA ALA A 15 32.81 -1.59 -12.61
C ALA A 15 31.83 -2.52 -13.34
N ALA A 16 32.05 -3.83 -13.24
CA ALA A 16 31.04 -4.82 -13.54
C ALA A 16 29.95 -4.67 -12.47
N GLY A 17 29.03 -3.71 -12.69
CA GLY A 17 27.82 -3.59 -11.90
C GLY A 17 27.09 -4.93 -11.99
N SER A 18 27.01 -5.63 -10.86
CA SER A 18 26.13 -6.79 -10.75
C SER A 18 24.73 -6.36 -11.21
N PRO A 19 24.02 -7.15 -12.05
CA PRO A 19 22.68 -6.78 -12.47
C PRO A 19 21.83 -6.58 -11.22
N THR A 20 21.48 -5.33 -10.93
CA THR A 20 20.57 -5.01 -9.84
C THR A 20 19.23 -5.65 -10.22
N ARG A 21 18.85 -6.69 -9.48
CA ARG A 21 17.58 -7.37 -9.65
C ARG A 21 16.47 -6.32 -9.61
N ARG A 22 15.72 -6.19 -10.71
CA ARG A 22 14.66 -5.18 -10.80
C ARG A 22 13.41 -5.78 -10.17
N CYS A 23 12.97 -5.18 -9.07
CA CYS A 23 11.74 -5.54 -8.42
C CYS A 23 10.66 -4.53 -8.76
N THR A 24 9.48 -5.01 -9.13
CA THR A 24 8.29 -4.20 -9.38
C THR A 24 7.21 -4.63 -8.39
N THR A 25 6.58 -3.67 -7.73
CA THR A 25 5.44 -3.92 -6.83
C THR A 25 4.14 -3.64 -7.58
N THR A 26 3.32 -4.68 -7.71
CA THR A 26 1.94 -4.61 -8.19
C THR A 26 0.96 -4.80 -7.05
N PHE A 27 -0.33 -4.55 -7.29
CA PHE A 27 -1.36 -4.66 -6.26
C PHE A 27 -2.47 -5.59 -6.72
N GLU A 28 -2.73 -6.62 -5.92
CA GLU A 28 -3.75 -7.61 -6.18
C GLU A 28 -4.91 -7.44 -5.21
N GLU A 29 -6.13 -7.39 -5.75
CA GLU A 29 -7.32 -7.18 -4.93
C GLU A 29 -7.70 -8.43 -4.15
N VAL A 30 -7.96 -8.26 -2.85
CA VAL A 30 -8.55 -9.27 -1.99
C VAL A 30 -10.05 -9.35 -2.31
N LYS A 31 -10.50 -10.51 -2.81
CA LYS A 31 -11.90 -10.72 -3.18
C LYS A 31 -12.75 -11.02 -1.96
N PHE A 32 -13.62 -10.08 -1.59
CA PHE A 32 -14.65 -10.32 -0.58
C PHE A 32 -15.75 -11.25 -1.11
N PRO A 33 -16.39 -12.05 -0.23
CA PRO A 33 -17.55 -12.84 -0.62
C PRO A 33 -18.64 -11.99 -1.31
N GLU A 34 -19.19 -12.50 -2.41
CA GLU A 34 -20.22 -11.81 -3.17
C GLU A 34 -21.51 -11.56 -2.35
N GLY A 35 -22.25 -10.51 -2.71
CA GLY A 35 -23.51 -10.14 -2.04
C GLY A 35 -23.34 -9.53 -0.65
N LYS A 36 -22.10 -9.28 -0.23
CA LYS A 36 -21.76 -8.68 1.07
C LYS A 36 -21.04 -7.34 0.88
N SER A 37 -21.54 -6.30 1.56
CA SER A 37 -20.96 -4.95 1.58
C SER A 37 -20.23 -4.68 2.91
N ASN A 38 -19.89 -3.42 3.18
CA ASN A 38 -19.56 -2.89 4.51
C ASN A 38 -18.43 -3.64 5.24
N TRP A 39 -17.39 -4.02 4.51
CA TRP A 39 -16.22 -4.69 5.08
C TRP A 39 -15.28 -3.70 5.73
N VAL A 40 -14.78 -4.06 6.91
CA VAL A 40 -13.73 -3.34 7.64
C VAL A 40 -12.62 -4.33 8.02
N GLY A 41 -11.43 -3.82 8.35
CA GLY A 41 -10.38 -4.70 8.86
C GLY A 41 -10.75 -5.27 10.23
N GLY A 42 -10.53 -6.57 10.41
CA GLY A 42 -10.87 -7.28 11.63
C GLY A 42 -9.86 -7.06 12.77
N PRO A 43 -10.13 -7.66 13.94
CA PRO A 43 -9.29 -7.51 15.14
C PRO A 43 -7.84 -7.98 14.98
N GLY A 44 -7.55 -8.84 13.99
CA GLY A 44 -6.18 -9.27 13.69
C GLY A 44 -5.33 -8.18 13.04
N LEU A 45 -5.96 -7.22 12.35
CA LEU A 45 -5.27 -6.13 11.65
C LEU A 45 -5.07 -4.90 12.55
N TYR A 46 -5.98 -4.66 13.48
CA TYR A 46 -5.98 -3.48 14.33
C TYR A 46 -5.60 -3.78 15.79
N PRO A 47 -4.82 -2.91 16.45
CA PRO A 47 -4.02 -1.82 15.87
C PRO A 47 -2.66 -2.32 15.30
N THR A 48 -2.31 -3.58 15.56
CA THR A 48 -0.93 -4.09 15.47
C THR A 48 -0.32 -4.04 14.07
N CYS A 49 -1.12 -4.20 13.02
CA CYS A 49 -0.63 -4.15 11.64
C CYS A 49 -0.73 -2.77 11.01
N VAL A 50 -1.38 -1.78 11.66
CA VAL A 50 -1.59 -0.45 11.08
C VAL A 50 -0.26 0.30 11.00
N MET A 51 0.10 0.71 9.79
CA MET A 51 1.28 1.56 9.52
C MET A 51 0.90 3.03 9.39
N ALA A 52 -0.21 3.30 8.70
CA ALA A 52 -0.72 4.65 8.47
C ALA A 52 -2.22 4.61 8.18
N VAL A 53 -2.90 5.70 8.54
CA VAL A 53 -4.30 5.95 8.23
C VAL A 53 -4.42 7.32 7.60
N TYR A 54 -5.18 7.41 6.51
CA TYR A 54 -5.50 8.65 5.82
C TYR A 54 -7.02 8.76 5.67
N HIS A 55 -7.52 9.98 5.60
CA HIS A 55 -8.90 10.26 5.24
C HIS A 55 -8.94 11.43 4.26
N GLU A 56 -10.02 11.52 3.50
CA GLU A 56 -10.27 12.62 2.56
C GLU A 56 -11.77 12.80 2.34
N ASP A 57 -12.17 14.04 2.01
CA ASP A 57 -13.57 14.36 1.73
C ASP A 57 -14.13 13.48 0.62
N TYR A 58 -15.29 12.88 0.88
CA TYR A 58 -15.91 11.96 -0.08
C TYR A 58 -16.29 12.65 -1.40
N SER A 59 -16.59 13.95 -1.36
CA SER A 59 -17.04 14.72 -2.52
C SER A 59 -15.92 15.10 -3.50
N VAL A 60 -14.65 15.09 -3.06
CA VAL A 60 -13.52 15.60 -3.86
C VAL A 60 -12.68 14.49 -4.51
N LYS A 61 -12.84 13.23 -4.08
CA LYS A 61 -12.15 12.06 -4.62
C LYS A 61 -13.12 10.96 -5.03
N THR A 62 -12.74 10.19 -6.05
CA THR A 62 -13.41 8.92 -6.37
C THR A 62 -12.71 7.76 -5.66
N GLN A 63 -13.36 6.59 -5.60
CA GLN A 63 -12.76 5.39 -5.04
C GLN A 63 -11.45 5.02 -5.76
N GLU A 64 -11.41 5.13 -7.09
CA GLU A 64 -10.23 4.84 -7.91
C GLU A 64 -9.07 5.77 -7.58
N ALA A 65 -9.35 7.06 -7.35
CA ALA A 65 -8.34 8.03 -6.94
C ALA A 65 -7.76 7.67 -5.56
N MET A 66 -8.61 7.22 -4.63
CA MET A 66 -8.16 6.77 -3.31
C MET A 66 -7.36 5.47 -3.37
N ILE A 67 -7.74 4.53 -4.24
CA ILE A 67 -6.95 3.31 -4.47
C ILE A 67 -5.57 3.67 -5.04
N GLN A 68 -5.50 4.54 -6.05
CA GLN A 68 -4.22 4.99 -6.62
C GLN A 68 -3.34 5.69 -5.58
N PHE A 69 -3.94 6.54 -4.74
CA PHE A 69 -3.24 7.17 -3.62
C PHE A 69 -2.69 6.11 -2.64
N ALA A 70 -3.51 5.14 -2.23
CA ALA A 70 -3.09 4.07 -1.31
C ALA A 70 -1.98 3.20 -1.90
N GLN A 71 -2.00 2.93 -3.21
CA GLN A 71 -0.93 2.22 -3.91
C GLN A 71 0.40 2.98 -3.84
N GLN A 72 0.38 4.28 -4.11
CA GLN A 72 1.58 5.14 -4.05
C GLN A 72 2.14 5.20 -2.63
N GLU A 73 1.27 5.42 -1.63
CA GLU A 73 1.70 5.49 -0.24
C GLU A 73 2.18 4.14 0.29
N CYS A 74 1.54 3.05 -0.10
CA CYS A 74 1.99 1.70 0.25
C CYS A 74 3.37 1.40 -0.34
N GLN A 75 3.62 1.74 -1.62
CA GLN A 75 4.95 1.61 -2.23
C GLN A 75 5.99 2.46 -1.50
N ARG A 76 5.64 3.71 -1.16
CA ARG A 76 6.54 4.65 -0.47
C ARG A 76 6.94 4.16 0.93
N LEU A 77 5.99 3.58 1.66
CA LEU A 77 6.19 3.12 3.04
C LEU A 77 6.61 1.65 3.15
N GLY A 78 6.56 0.88 2.06
CA GLY A 78 6.82 -0.55 2.08
C GLY A 78 5.74 -1.35 2.82
N CYS A 79 4.46 -0.96 2.63
CA CYS A 79 3.34 -1.68 3.22
C CYS A 79 3.11 -3.03 2.53
N VAL A 80 2.45 -3.95 3.22
CA VAL A 80 2.17 -5.31 2.72
C VAL A 80 0.76 -5.42 2.15
N SER A 81 -0.18 -4.65 2.69
CA SER A 81 -1.55 -4.57 2.18
C SER A 81 -2.20 -3.25 2.56
N PHE A 82 -3.32 -2.91 1.94
CA PHE A 82 -4.12 -1.76 2.34
C PHE A 82 -5.61 -1.98 2.10
N MET A 83 -6.42 -1.17 2.79
CA MET A 83 -7.87 -1.11 2.61
C MET A 83 -8.29 0.33 2.31
N VAL A 84 -9.23 0.47 1.37
CA VAL A 84 -9.96 1.71 1.07
C VAL A 84 -11.43 1.46 1.37
N LEU A 85 -12.08 2.37 2.06
CA LEU A 85 -13.53 2.33 2.31
C LEU A 85 -14.09 3.75 2.42
N SER A 86 -15.42 3.89 2.32
CA SER A 86 -16.11 5.12 2.71
C SER A 86 -16.96 4.89 3.95
N ALA A 87 -16.98 5.84 4.87
CA ALA A 87 -17.74 5.73 6.11
C ALA A 87 -18.28 7.10 6.55
N VAL A 88 -19.36 7.10 7.32
CA VAL A 88 -19.94 8.27 7.99
C VAL A 88 -19.67 8.11 9.47
N PRO A 89 -18.66 8.78 10.04
CA PRO A 89 -18.38 8.70 11.47
C PRO A 89 -19.50 9.38 12.26
N GLN A 90 -19.52 9.18 13.58
CA GLN A 90 -20.56 9.76 14.43
C GLN A 90 -20.46 11.29 14.55
N ASP A 91 -19.25 11.85 14.52
CA ASP A 91 -19.01 13.29 14.68
C ASP A 91 -17.70 13.74 13.98
N PRO A 92 -17.75 14.60 12.95
CA PRO A 92 -18.94 15.09 12.26
C PRO A 92 -19.58 14.01 11.35
N PRO A 93 -20.91 13.96 11.19
CA PRO A 93 -21.60 12.94 10.40
C PRO A 93 -21.53 13.19 8.88
N GLU A 94 -20.31 13.29 8.36
CA GLU A 94 -20.04 13.48 6.94
C GLU A 94 -19.33 12.25 6.36
N ARG A 95 -19.77 11.80 5.18
CA ARG A 95 -19.11 10.69 4.50
C ARG A 95 -17.70 11.10 4.12
N ASN A 96 -16.74 10.28 4.47
CA ASN A 96 -15.33 10.44 4.11
C ASN A 96 -14.78 9.16 3.51
N TRP A 97 -13.75 9.30 2.68
CA TRP A 97 -12.88 8.20 2.31
C TRP A 97 -11.90 7.91 3.43
N TYR A 98 -11.58 6.64 3.62
CA TYR A 98 -10.57 6.17 4.55
C TYR A 98 -9.64 5.21 3.84
N VAL A 99 -8.34 5.38 4.09
CA VAL A 99 -7.29 4.46 3.65
C VAL A 99 -6.53 4.01 4.88
N THR A 100 -6.41 2.70 5.06
CA THR A 100 -5.52 2.11 6.07
C THR A 100 -4.46 1.28 5.38
N LEU A 101 -3.20 1.57 5.67
CA LEU A 101 -2.06 0.78 5.22
C LEU A 101 -1.67 -0.19 6.32
N PHE A 102 -1.46 -1.45 5.95
CA PHE A 102 -1.07 -2.51 6.85
C PHE A 102 0.32 -3.06 6.51
N GLY A 103 1.12 -3.28 7.54
CA GLY A 103 2.33 -4.09 7.49
C GLY A 103 2.02 -5.55 7.81
N GLY A 104 3.05 -6.29 8.22
CA GLY A 104 2.89 -7.67 8.66
C GLY A 104 2.79 -8.65 7.48
N TYR A 105 1.61 -9.26 7.31
CA TYR A 105 1.39 -10.34 6.35
C TYR A 105 0.37 -9.93 5.27
N PRO A 106 0.43 -10.53 4.05
CA PRO A 106 -0.60 -10.35 3.04
C PRO A 106 -1.96 -10.78 3.58
N THR A 107 -2.96 -9.93 3.44
CA THR A 107 -4.29 -10.17 4.01
C THR A 107 -5.13 -11.10 3.14
N THR A 108 -6.06 -11.79 3.78
CA THR A 108 -7.04 -12.70 3.19
C THR A 108 -8.44 -12.21 3.53
N PRO A 109 -9.49 -12.70 2.85
CA PRO A 109 -10.86 -12.31 3.19
C PRO A 109 -11.24 -12.56 4.66
N GLN A 110 -10.60 -13.53 5.33
CA GLN A 110 -10.83 -13.87 6.73
C GLN A 110 -10.27 -12.82 7.71
N ASP A 111 -9.35 -11.96 7.27
CA ASP A 111 -8.82 -10.85 8.06
C ASP A 111 -9.79 -9.66 8.14
N TYR A 112 -10.90 -9.70 7.39
CA TYR A 112 -11.91 -8.65 7.34
C TYR A 112 -13.23 -9.14 7.91
N VAL A 113 -13.99 -8.20 8.48
CA VAL A 113 -15.30 -8.47 9.06
C VAL A 113 -16.31 -7.48 8.50
N GLN A 114 -17.59 -7.86 8.51
CA GLN A 114 -18.67 -6.94 8.15
C GLN A 114 -18.99 -6.04 9.34
N ASP A 115 -19.12 -4.74 9.12
CA ASP A 115 -19.68 -3.85 10.12
C ASP A 115 -21.21 -4.04 10.19
N GLU A 116 -21.67 -4.92 11.07
CA GLU A 116 -23.09 -5.19 11.30
C GLU A 116 -23.78 -4.09 12.12
N THR A 117 -23.00 -3.24 12.79
CA THR A 117 -23.54 -2.27 13.76
C THR A 117 -24.13 -1.03 13.08
N LYS A 118 -23.80 -0.80 11.80
CA LYS A 118 -24.14 0.39 11.00
C LYS A 118 -23.68 1.71 11.64
N SER A 119 -22.88 1.67 12.69
CA SER A 119 -22.48 2.86 13.45
C SER A 119 -21.66 3.82 12.59
N GLU A 120 -20.96 3.31 11.57
CA GLU A 120 -20.17 4.14 10.64
C GLU A 120 -20.68 4.08 9.19
N ALA A 121 -21.85 3.51 8.93
CA ALA A 121 -22.48 3.39 7.61
C ALA A 121 -21.47 3.09 6.47
N VAL A 122 -20.61 2.08 6.69
CA VAL A 122 -19.47 1.71 5.83
C VAL A 122 -19.94 1.24 4.45
N GLN A 123 -19.27 1.72 3.40
CA GLN A 123 -19.51 1.37 1.99
C GLN A 123 -18.17 1.28 1.24
N ASP A 124 -18.23 0.86 -0.02
CA ASP A 124 -17.12 0.98 -0.97
C ASP A 124 -15.81 0.32 -0.54
N SER A 125 -15.90 -0.70 0.31
CA SER A 125 -14.76 -1.42 0.85
C SER A 125 -14.00 -2.18 -0.24
N ARG A 126 -12.71 -1.92 -0.36
CA ARG A 126 -11.77 -2.60 -1.26
C ARG A 126 -10.47 -2.85 -0.51
N ALA A 127 -9.89 -4.02 -0.66
CA ALA A 127 -8.61 -4.36 -0.04
C ALA A 127 -7.64 -4.93 -1.06
N PHE A 128 -6.34 -4.69 -0.86
CA PHE A 128 -5.29 -5.06 -1.80
C PHE A 128 -4.04 -5.53 -1.08
N ASN A 129 -3.36 -6.52 -1.66
CA ASN A 129 -2.03 -6.95 -1.24
C ASN A 129 -0.96 -6.41 -2.19
N ALA A 130 0.17 -5.97 -1.64
CA ALA A 130 1.36 -5.64 -2.40
C ALA A 130 2.08 -6.93 -2.82
N VAL A 131 2.32 -7.08 -4.12
CA VAL A 131 3.02 -8.23 -4.69
C VAL A 131 4.30 -7.75 -5.35
N THR A 132 5.45 -8.18 -4.79
CA THR A 132 6.76 -7.77 -5.31
C THR A 132 7.34 -8.87 -6.18
N ASN A 133 7.45 -8.60 -7.47
CA ASN A 133 8.02 -9.50 -8.46
C ASN A 133 9.42 -9.02 -8.84
N CYS A 134 10.43 -9.86 -8.65
CA CYS A 134 11.83 -9.54 -8.92
C CYS A 134 12.38 -10.43 -10.03
N SER A 135 12.65 -9.83 -11.20
CA SER A 135 13.30 -10.48 -12.35
C SER A 135 14.81 -10.24 -12.36
#